data_AF-A0A916HQK1-F1
#
_entry.id   AF-A0A916HQK1-F1
#
_cell.length_a   1.000
_cell.length_b   1.000
_cell.length_c   1.000
_cell.angle_alpha   90.00
_cell.angle_beta   90.00
_cell.angle_gamma   90.00
#
_symmetry.space_group_name_H-M   'P 1'
#
loop_
_entity.id
_entity.type
_entity.pdbx_description
1 polymer ?
#
loop_
_entity_poly.entity_id
_entity_poly.type
_entity_poly.pdbx_seq_one_letter_code
_entity_poly.pdbx_strand_id
1 'polypeptide(L)' 'VADLVIAEPGALIGFAGPRVIEQTVREKLPEGFQRAEFLLEKGAIDMIVDRRSLRDELPRLLALLTRSPAPTS' A
#
# COMPACT_ATOMS: atom_id res chain seq x y z
N VAL A 1 -7.85 8.97 -7.49
CA VAL A 1 -7.07 9.81 -6.56
C VAL A 1 -7.62 9.56 -5.17
N ALA A 2 -6.74 9.32 -4.21
CA ALA A 2 -7.08 9.16 -2.79
C ALA A 2 -6.13 10.07 -2.00
N ASP A 3 -6.57 10.57 -0.85
CA ASP A 3 -5.73 11.40 0.03
C ASP A 3 -4.64 10.57 0.74
N LEU A 4 -4.89 9.27 0.93
CA LEU A 4 -3.95 8.34 1.54
C LEU A 4 -4.16 6.93 0.96
N VAL A 5 -3.06 6.27 0.60
CA VAL A 5 -3.02 4.88 0.11
C VAL A 5 -2.20 4.04 1.10
N ILE A 6 -2.88 3.08 1.73
CA ILE A 6 -2.29 2.16 2.71
C ILE A 6 -2.31 0.74 2.14
N ALA A 7 -1.25 -0.02 2.37
CA ALA A 7 -1.21 -1.45 2.06
C ALA A 7 -0.78 -2.29 3.26
N GLU A 8 -1.02 -3.59 3.17
CA GLU A 8 -0.50 -4.58 4.12
C GLU A 8 0.85 -5.15 3.64
N PRO A 9 1.68 -5.65 4.57
CA PRO A 9 2.97 -6.24 4.22
C PRO A 9 2.85 -7.33 3.15
N GLY A 10 3.71 -7.26 2.12
CA GLY A 10 3.75 -8.24 1.03
C GLY A 10 2.53 -8.27 0.10
N ALA A 11 1.58 -7.33 0.22
CA ALA A 11 0.42 -7.25 -0.66
C ALA A 11 0.85 -7.14 -2.13
N LEU A 12 0.22 -7.91 -3.02
CA LEU A 12 0.44 -7.83 -4.46
C LEU A 12 -0.55 -6.85 -5.07
N ILE A 13 -0.06 -5.74 -5.60
CA ILE A 13 -0.87 -4.63 -6.12
C ILE A 13 -0.37 -4.29 -7.53
N GLY A 14 -1.30 -4.30 -8.49
CA GLY A 14 -0.98 -3.96 -9.87
C GLY A 14 -2.17 -4.11 -10.79
N PHE A 15 -2.14 -3.41 -11.91
CA PHE A 15 -3.22 -3.47 -12.90
C PHE A 15 -3.22 -4.79 -13.70
N ALA A 16 -2.05 -5.24 -14.15
CA ALA A 16 -1.87 -6.51 -14.85
C ALA A 16 -1.03 -7.47 -14.00
N GLY A 17 -1.32 -8.77 -14.06
CA GLY A 17 -0.54 -9.78 -13.35
C GLY A 17 0.90 -9.88 -13.87
N PRO A 18 1.87 -10.24 -13.01
CA PRO A 18 3.30 -10.22 -13.34
C PRO A 18 3.63 -11.09 -14.57
N ARG A 19 2.97 -12.25 -14.71
CA ARG A 19 3.14 -13.14 -15.88
C ARG A 19 2.79 -12.48 -17.21
N VAL A 20 1.71 -11.69 -17.24
CA VAL A 20 1.27 -10.98 -18.46
C VAL A 20 2.28 -9.90 -18.82
N ILE A 21 2.82 -9.20 -17.81
CA ILE A 21 3.83 -8.17 -18.01
C ILE A 21 5.12 -8.79 -18.54
N GLU A 22 5.65 -9.84 -17.89
CA GLU A 22 6.87 -10.55 -18.35
C GLU A 22 6.76 -11.04 -19.79
N GLN A 23 5.60 -11.59 -20.17
CA GLN A 23 5.37 -12.02 -21.56
C GLN A 23 5.38 -10.86 -22.55
N THR A 24 4.96 -9.67 -22.12
CA THR A 24 4.89 -8.47 -22.96
C THR A 24 6.26 -7.79 -23.09
N VAL A 25 7.00 -7.62 -21.99
CA VAL A 25 8.32 -6.96 -21.99
C VAL A 25 9.48 -7.90 -22.33
N ARG A 26 9.27 -9.23 -22.26
CA ARG A 26 10.27 -10.28 -22.50
C ARG A 26 11.51 -10.20 -21.61
N GLU A 27 11.36 -9.60 -20.43
CA GLU A 27 12.38 -9.47 -19.40
C GLU A 27 11.84 -10.02 -18.07
N LYS A 28 12.75 -10.42 -17.16
CA LYS A 28 12.38 -10.81 -15.80
C LYS A 28 12.04 -9.56 -15.00
N LEU A 29 10.96 -9.64 -14.22
CA LEU A 29 10.61 -8.54 -13.33
C LEU A 29 11.58 -8.45 -12.14
N PRO A 30 11.85 -7.24 -11.63
CA PRO A 30 12.64 -7.06 -10.41
C PRO A 30 12.08 -7.86 -9.24
N GLU A 31 12.94 -8.20 -8.28
CA GLU A 31 12.49 -8.79 -7.02
C GLU A 31 11.51 -7.84 -6.31
N GLY A 32 10.46 -8.41 -5.74
CA GLY A 32 9.44 -7.62 -5.05
C GLY A 32 8.56 -6.76 -5.99
N PHE A 33 8.69 -6.87 -7.32
CA PHE A 33 7.82 -6.13 -8.24
C PHE A 33 6.33 -6.32 -7.87
N GLN A 34 5.58 -5.21 -7.89
CA GLN A 34 4.17 -5.14 -7.45
C GLN A 34 3.90 -5.43 -5.97
N ARG A 35 4.92 -5.65 -5.14
CA ARG A 35 4.74 -5.75 -3.70
C ARG A 35 4.54 -4.37 -3.06
N ALA A 36 3.86 -4.35 -1.93
CA ALA A 36 3.63 -3.14 -1.15
C ALA A 36 4.93 -2.37 -0.88
N GLU A 37 6.01 -3.09 -0.55
CA GLU A 37 7.34 -2.52 -0.27
C GLU A 37 7.94 -1.85 -1.51
N PHE A 38 7.86 -2.53 -2.66
CA PHE A 38 8.31 -1.97 -3.93
C PHE A 38 7.50 -0.73 -4.32
N LEU A 39 6.19 -0.74 -4.11
CA LEU A 39 5.31 0.37 -4.45
C LEU A 39 5.43 1.55 -3.48
N LEU A 40 5.77 1.30 -2.22
CA LEU A 40 6.14 2.33 -1.25
C LEU A 40 7.42 3.06 -1.72
N GLU A 41 8.44 2.33 -2.15
CA GLU A 41 9.68 2.92 -2.71
C GLU A 41 9.42 3.74 -3.98
N LYS A 42 8.41 3.39 -4.78
CA LYS A 42 8.01 4.13 -5.99
C LYS A 42 7.03 5.28 -5.72
N GLY A 43 6.60 5.48 -4.48
CA GLY A 43 5.67 6.55 -4.10
C GLY A 43 4.22 6.31 -4.55
N ALA A 44 3.85 5.07 -4.84
CA ALA A 44 2.47 4.68 -5.18
C ALA A 44 1.63 4.32 -3.93
N ILE A 45 2.30 4.06 -2.81
CA ILE A 45 1.72 3.76 -1.49
C ILE A 45 2.37 4.71 -0.48
N ASP A 46 1.58 5.22 0.47
CA ASP A 46 2.06 6.17 1.48
C ASP A 46 2.58 5.46 2.73
N MET A 47 2.02 4.29 3.07
CA MET A 47 2.44 3.51 4.22
C MET A 47 2.04 2.04 4.14
N ILE A 48 2.80 1.20 4.85
CA ILE A 48 2.52 -0.22 5.05
C ILE A 48 2.16 -0.45 6.51
N VAL A 49 1.00 -1.06 6.76
CA VAL A 49 0.47 -1.29 8.11
C VAL A 49 0.09 -2.76 8.26
N ASP A 50 0.59 -3.42 9.31
CA ASP A 50 0.18 -4.78 9.65
C ASP A 50 -1.32 -4.83 9.95
N ARG A 51 -2.00 -5.88 9.45
CA ARG A 51 -3.44 -6.08 9.63
C ARG A 51 -3.90 -5.90 11.08
N ARG A 52 -3.11 -6.34 12.05
CA ARG A 52 -3.43 -6.26 13.49
C ARG A 52 -3.42 -4.83 14.01
N SER A 53 -2.62 -3.96 13.40
CA SER A 53 -2.50 -2.54 13.77
C SER A 53 -3.50 -1.64 13.03
N LEU A 54 -4.13 -2.11 11.95
CA LEU A 54 -5.09 -1.31 11.18
C LEU A 54 -6.26 -0.79 12.02
N ARG A 55 -6.72 -1.56 13.02
CA ARG A 55 -7.83 -1.15 13.88
C ARG A 55 -7.53 0.11 14.69
N ASP A 56 -6.27 0.29 15.07
CA ASP A 56 -5.82 1.45 15.85
C ASP A 56 -5.35 2.58 14.92
N GLU A 57 -4.74 2.23 13.78
CA GLU A 57 -4.17 3.19 12.85
C GLU A 57 -5.24 3.94 12.03
N LEU A 58 -6.28 3.26 11.55
CA LEU A 58 -7.32 3.89 10.73
C LEU A 58 -8.07 5.01 11.47
N PRO A 59 -8.57 4.83 12.71
CA PRO A 59 -9.22 5.92 13.44
C PRO A 59 -8.31 7.12 13.67
N ARG A 60 -7.01 6.87 13.93
CA ARG A 60 -6.01 7.93 14.12
C ARG A 60 -5.82 8.78 12.86
N LEU A 61 -5.69 8.13 11.71
CA LEU A 61 -5.54 8.81 10.42
C LEU A 61 -6.80 9.59 10.03
N LEU A 62 -7.98 8.98 10.23
CA LEU A 62 -9.26 9.66 9.97
C LEU A 62 -9.45 10.88 10.87
N ALA A 63 -9.09 10.78 12.16
CA ALA A 63 -9.16 11.92 13.07
C ALA A 63 -8.26 13.07 12.61
N LEU A 64 -7.03 12.77 12.19
CA LEU A 64 -6.11 13.76 11.64
C LEU A 64 -6.66 14.44 10.37
N LEU A 65 -7.16 13.66 9.42
CA LEU A 65 -7.68 14.17 8.14
C LEU A 65 -8.96 15.00 8.29
N THR A 66 -9.80 14.67 9.28
CA THR A 66 -11.06 15.37 9.56
C THR A 66 -10.97 16.45 10.62
N ARG A 67 -9.77 16.68 11.19
CA ARG A 67 -9.54 17.60 12.32
C ARG A 67 -10.40 17.26 13.55
N SER A 68 -10.66 15.98 13.75
CA SER A 68 -11.33 15.46 14.94
C SER A 68 -10.31 15.19 16.06
N PRO A 69 -10.73 15.17 17.33
CA PRO A 69 -9.88 14.73 18.42
C PRO A 69 -9.35 13.30 18.18
N ALA A 70 -8.14 13.02 18.69
CA ALA A 70 -7.57 11.67 18.59
C ALA A 70 -8.48 10.65 19.30
N PRO A 71 -8.63 9.44 18.75
CA PRO A 71 -9.42 8.38 19.39
C PRO A 71 -8.83 8.07 20.77
N THR A 72 -9.70 7.97 21.77
CA THR A 72 -9.34 7.47 23.11
C THR A 72 -9.51 5.95 23.05
N SER A 73 -8.45 5.23 22.68
CA SER A 73 -8.44 3.77 22.69
C SER A 73 -8.72 3.20 24.07
#